data_AF-A0A6N0LYW5-F1
#
_entry.id   AF-A0A6N0LYW5-F1
#
_cell.length_a   1.000
_cell.length_b   1.000
_cell.length_c   1.000
_cell.angle_alpha   90.00
_cell.angle_beta   90.00
_cell.angle_gamma   90.00
#
_symmetry.space_group_name_H-M   'P 1'
#
loop_
_entity.id
_entity.type
_entity.pdbx_description
1 polymer ?
#
loop_
_entity_poly.entity_id
_entity_poly.type
_entity_poly.pdbx_seq_one_letter_code
_entity_poly.pdbx_strand_id
1 'polypeptide(L)'
;MDVPPQQPSAQFLTLEESAKVDAALLSSPEKFLTRLTISSLKLLKHIAQEYGVVIEDLTAQQIIAWFEKDGKIRREEGIEGSYLKW
;
A
#
# COMPACT_ATOMS: atom_id res chain seq x y z
N MET A 1 17.48 -12.55 23.97
CA MET A 1 17.12 -11.28 23.30
C MET A 1 15.78 -11.51 22.65
N ASP A 2 14.70 -11.18 23.38
CA ASP A 2 13.35 -11.18 22.83
C ASP A 2 13.23 -10.04 21.84
N VAL A 3 13.28 -10.36 20.55
CA VAL A 3 12.94 -9.41 19.50
C VAL A 3 11.43 -9.18 19.62
N PRO A 4 10.96 -7.94 19.86
CA PRO A 4 9.54 -7.66 19.84
C PRO A 4 8.98 -8.12 18.49
N PRO A 5 7.75 -8.67 18.43
CA PRO A 5 7.15 -8.99 17.15
C PRO A 5 7.16 -7.71 16.32
N GLN A 6 7.90 -7.72 15.21
CA GLN A 6 7.82 -6.66 14.21
C GLN A 6 6.34 -6.57 13.85
N GLN A 7 5.69 -5.47 14.23
CA GLN A 7 4.38 -5.13 13.70
C GLN A 7 4.52 -5.20 12.18
N PRO A 8 3.71 -6.00 11.47
CA PRO A 8 3.83 -6.12 10.04
C PRO A 8 3.67 -4.71 9.47
N SER A 9 4.76 -4.14 8.96
CA SER A 9 4.77 -2.86 8.28
C SER A 9 3.73 -2.94 7.18
N ALA A 10 2.56 -2.33 7.42
CA ALA A 10 1.37 -2.34 6.59
C ALA A 10 1.35 -3.53 5.60
N GLN A 11 1.04 -4.73 6.10
CA GLN A 11 0.88 -5.91 5.24
C GLN A 11 -0.34 -5.64 4.35
N PHE A 12 -0.13 -4.98 3.21
CA PHE A 12 -1.22 -4.59 2.31
C PHE A 12 -1.99 -5.80 1.82
N LEU A 13 -1.28 -6.92 1.68
CA LEU A 13 -1.92 -8.19 1.45
C LEU A 13 -2.39 -8.78 2.77
N THR A 14 -3.64 -9.21 2.78
CA THR A 14 -4.13 -10.12 3.82
C THR A 14 -3.39 -11.45 3.71
N LEU A 15 -3.42 -12.24 4.80
CA LEU A 15 -2.89 -13.60 4.78
C LEU A 15 -3.50 -14.45 3.65
N GLU A 16 -4.79 -14.24 3.36
CA GLU A 16 -5.50 -14.92 2.28
C GLU A 16 -4.96 -14.51 0.90
N GLU A 17 -4.76 -13.22 0.64
CA GLU A 17 -4.18 -12.75 -0.63
C GLU A 17 -2.73 -13.23 -0.79
N SER A 18 -1.96 -13.21 0.30
CA SER A 18 -0.61 -13.76 0.33
C SER A 18 -0.60 -15.24 -0.08
N ALA A 19 -1.47 -16.05 0.53
CA ALA A 19 -1.59 -17.47 0.21
C ALA A 19 -1.99 -17.71 -1.25
N LYS A 20 -2.89 -16.88 -1.81
CA LYS A 20 -3.26 -16.94 -3.24
C LYS A 20 -2.08 -16.66 -4.16
N VAL A 21 -1.25 -15.66 -3.84
CA VAL A 21 -0.02 -15.39 -4.60
C VAL A 21 0.97 -16.55 -4.50
N ASP A 22 1.12 -17.15 -3.32
CA ASP A 22 2.05 -18.25 -3.11
C ASP A 22 1.63 -19.53 -3.85
N ALA A 23 0.33 -19.79 -3.92
CA ALA A 23 -0.25 -20.93 -4.64
C ALA A 23 -0.26 -20.75 -6.18
N ALA A 24 -0.06 -19.53 -6.68
CA ALA A 24 -0.03 -19.27 -8.11
C ALA A 24 1.22 -19.90 -8.77
N LEU A 25 1.07 -20.37 -10.01
CA LEU A 25 2.14 -20.90 -10.85
C LEU A 25 2.98 -19.75 -11.44
N LEU A 26 3.60 -18.99 -10.55
CA LEU A 26 4.42 -17.82 -10.84
C LEU A 26 5.85 -18.04 -10.32
N SER A 27 6.82 -17.51 -11.06
CA SER A 27 8.21 -17.38 -10.60
C SER A 27 8.31 -16.38 -9.43
N SER A 28 9.43 -16.41 -8.69
CA SER A 28 9.62 -15.50 -7.56
C SER A 28 9.51 -14.01 -7.92
N PRO A 29 10.08 -13.52 -9.05
CA PRO A 29 9.91 -12.13 -9.46
C PRO A 29 8.45 -11.77 -9.77
N GLU A 30 7.70 -12.67 -10.40
CA GLU A 30 6.28 -12.47 -10.71
C GLU A 30 5.43 -12.45 -9.45
N LYS A 31 5.72 -13.31 -8.46
CA LYS A 31 5.06 -13.26 -7.14
C LYS A 31 5.31 -11.92 -6.45
N PHE A 32 6.55 -11.44 -6.44
CA PHE A 32 6.88 -10.12 -5.90
C PHE A 32 6.08 -9.01 -6.58
N LEU A 33 6.09 -8.98 -7.92
CA LEU A 33 5.35 -7.98 -8.69
C LEU A 33 3.85 -8.07 -8.44
N THR A 34 3.29 -9.28 -8.33
CA THR A 34 1.86 -9.49 -8.03
C THR A 34 1.49 -8.89 -6.66
N ARG A 35 2.33 -9.10 -5.64
CA ARG A 35 2.13 -8.50 -4.30
C ARG A 35 2.19 -6.98 -4.37
N LEU A 36 3.15 -6.43 -5.12
CA LEU A 36 3.24 -4.99 -5.33
C LEU A 36 1.97 -4.44 -6.01
N THR A 37 1.52 -5.06 -7.10
CA THR A 37 0.32 -4.64 -7.84
C THR A 37 -0.95 -4.69 -6.99
N ILE A 38 -1.17 -5.76 -6.21
CA ILE A 38 -2.33 -5.86 -5.31
C ILE A 38 -2.28 -4.74 -4.24
N SER A 39 -1.10 -4.49 -3.67
CA SER A 39 -0.89 -3.42 -2.71
C SER A 39 -1.20 -2.04 -3.31
N SER A 40 -0.68 -1.78 -4.52
CA SER A 40 -0.97 -0.56 -5.27
C SER A 40 -2.46 -0.40 -5.55
N LEU A 41 -3.17 -1.47 -5.94
CA LEU A 41 -4.62 -1.40 -6.19
C LEU A 41 -5.40 -0.94 -4.96
N LYS A 42 -5.06 -1.46 -3.77
CA LYS A 42 -5.70 -1.05 -2.52
C LYS A 42 -5.44 0.41 -2.19
N LEU A 43 -4.20 0.86 -2.39
CA LEU A 43 -3.84 2.26 -2.20
C LEU A 43 -4.58 3.17 -3.19
N LEU A 44 -4.64 2.82 -4.47
CA LEU A 44 -5.37 3.59 -5.49
C LEU A 44 -6.86 3.70 -5.16
N LYS A 45 -7.49 2.63 -4.64
CA LYS A 45 -8.88 2.68 -4.16
C LYS A 45 -9.05 3.67 -3.01
N HIS A 46 -8.13 3.68 -2.05
CA HIS A 46 -8.14 4.62 -0.94
C HIS A 46 -7.97 6.07 -1.41
N ILE A 47 -7.00 6.33 -2.29
CA ILE A 47 -6.78 7.66 -2.87
C ILE A 47 -8.03 8.14 -3.63
N ALA A 48 -8.62 7.28 -4.46
CA ALA A 48 -9.83 7.62 -5.22
C ALA A 48 -11.00 8.00 -4.27
N GLN A 49 -11.16 7.27 -3.16
CA GLN A 49 -12.14 7.60 -2.12
C GLN A 49 -11.88 8.97 -1.48
N GLU A 50 -10.62 9.31 -1.16
CA GLU A 50 -10.28 10.63 -0.60
C GLU A 50 -10.59 11.79 -1.57
N TYR A 51 -10.38 11.57 -2.88
CA TYR A 51 -10.70 12.57 -3.90
C TYR A 51 -12.18 12.58 -4.32
N GLY A 52 -12.98 11.61 -3.87
CA GLY A 52 -14.39 11.48 -4.26
C GLY A 52 -14.58 11.15 -5.75
N VAL A 53 -13.62 10.46 -6.36
CA VAL A 53 -13.65 10.04 -7.77
C VAL A 53 -13.72 8.51 -7.85
N VAL A 54 -14.18 7.99 -9.00
CA VAL A 54 -14.00 6.55 -9.30
C VAL A 54 -12.52 6.28 -9.60
N ILE A 55 -12.06 5.04 -9.39
CA ILE A 55 -10.63 4.71 -9.52
C ILE A 55 -10.12 4.92 -10.95
N GLU A 56 -10.99 4.74 -11.94
CA GLU A 56 -10.70 4.93 -13.37
C GLU A 56 -10.41 6.39 -13.73
N ASP A 57 -10.94 7.34 -12.95
CA ASP A 57 -10.76 8.77 -13.17
C ASP A 57 -9.56 9.34 -12.40
N LEU A 58 -8.88 8.50 -11.60
CA LEU A 58 -7.74 8.94 -10.80
C LEU A 58 -6.56 9.29 -11.70
N THR A 59 -6.11 10.55 -11.62
CA THR A 59 -5.00 11.04 -12.44
C THR A 59 -3.65 10.84 -11.76
N ALA A 60 -2.58 10.77 -12.56
CA ALA A 60 -1.21 10.77 -12.05
C ALA A 60 -0.93 11.98 -11.14
N GLN A 61 -1.48 13.16 -11.48
CA GLN A 61 -1.32 14.38 -10.68
C GLN A 61 -1.95 14.25 -9.29
N GLN A 62 -3.15 13.66 -9.19
CA GLN A 62 -3.80 13.41 -7.90
C GLN A 62 -3.02 12.39 -7.07
N ILE A 63 -2.49 11.33 -7.71
CA ILE A 63 -1.66 10.35 -7.02
C ILE A 63 -0.41 11.03 -6.45
N ILE A 64 0.32 11.81 -7.26
CA ILE A 64 1.51 12.54 -6.81
C ILE A 64 1.16 13.48 -5.64
N ALA A 65 0.11 14.29 -5.80
CA ALA A 65 -0.32 15.23 -4.76
C ALA A 65 -0.71 14.53 -3.45
N TRP A 66 -1.34 13.35 -3.53
CA TRP A 66 -1.66 12.55 -2.36
C TRP A 66 -0.40 12.05 -1.65
N PHE A 67 0.58 11.53 -2.39
CA PHE A 67 1.86 11.10 -1.81
C PHE A 67 2.64 12.26 -1.17
N GLU A 68 2.59 13.45 -1.76
CA GLU A 68 3.18 14.66 -1.17
C GLU A 68 2.48 15.07 0.14
N LYS A 69 1.14 15.02 0.16
CA LYS A 69 0.32 15.26 1.36
C LYS A 69 0.66 14.26 2.47
N ASP A 70 0.61 12.97 2.18
CA ASP A 70 0.90 11.91 3.15
C ASP A 70 2.35 11.99 3.66
N GLY A 71 3.30 12.22 2.76
CA GLY A 71 4.71 12.42 3.11
C GLY A 71 4.94 13.66 3.96
N LYS A 72 4.14 14.72 3.80
CA LYS A 72 4.17 15.91 4.66
C LYS A 72 3.64 15.57 6.06
N ILE A 73 2.48 14.91 6.16
CA ILE A 73 1.92 14.45 7.44
C ILE A 73 2.95 13.59 8.18
N ARG A 74 3.61 12.65 7.50
CA ARG A 74 4.66 11.83 8.11
C ARG A 74 5.82 12.65 8.70
N ARG A 75 6.23 13.72 8.02
CA ARG A 75 7.32 14.60 8.50
C ARG A 75 6.91 15.45 9.71
N GLU A 76 5.64 15.86 9.76
CA GLU A 76 5.13 16.78 10.78
C GLU A 76 4.58 16.04 12.01
N GLU A 77 3.92 14.90 11.80
CA GLU A 77 3.18 14.14 12.82
C GLU A 77 3.80 12.75 13.09
N GLY A 78 4.82 12.35 12.33
CA GLY A 78 5.47 11.04 12.44
C GLY A 78 4.75 9.93 11.65
N ILE A 79 5.34 8.73 11.67
CA ILE A 79 4.84 7.54 10.94
C ILE A 79 3.40 7.17 11.35
N GLU A 80 3.03 7.44 12.60
CA GLU A 80 1.68 7.15 13.09
C GLU A 80 0.62 8.12 12.53
N GLY A 81 1.01 9.33 12.12
CA GLY A 81 0.10 10.31 11.51
C GLY A 81 -0.20 10.03 10.04
N SER A 82 0.77 9.49 9.29
CA SER A 82 0.60 9.20 7.86
C SER A 82 -0.19 7.92 7.60
N TYR A 83 -0.89 7.85 6.47
CA TYR A 83 -1.52 6.63 6.01
C TYR A 83 -0.49 5.55 5.70
N LEU A 84 0.60 5.90 4.99
CA LEU A 84 1.70 4.97 4.75
C LEU A 84 2.56 4.85 6.02
N LYS A 85 2.83 3.61 6.43
CA LYS A 85 3.50 3.28 7.70
C LYS A 85 4.97 2.84 7.53
N TRP A 86 5.62 3.30 6.48
CA TRP A 86 7.05 3.03 6.19
C TRP A 86 7.80 4.29 5.76
#